data_AF-K1U9U5-F1
#
_entry.id   AF-K1U9U5-F1
#
_cell.length_a   1.000
_cell.length_b   1.000
_cell.length_c   1.000
_cell.angle_alpha   90.00
_cell.angle_beta   90.00
_cell.angle_gamma   90.00
#
_symmetry.space_group_name_H-M   'P 1'
#
loop_
_entity.id
_entity.type
_entity.pdbx_description
1 polymer ?
#
loop_
_entity_poly.entity_id
_entity_poly.type
_entity_poly.pdbx_seq_one_letter_code
_entity_poly.pdbx_strand_id
1 'polypeptide(L)'
;MNPDDWSNTMLSYMNTLSGGAFSNATLFAMGITPYINSSIIIQLLCVAIPPLERLAREGEAGRRKISAITRYVTVGLGIIQGTAYYFYLLNSKVTLYNSGFELWFSAIVIILVFTAGTAVMMWLGEQINSHGIGNGISILLFAGIVAQFPQIINTLGQYWNLAVNGSTQFFFLVPLWVVLFVAVVWIITFMQDSERRIPIQ
;
A
#
# COMPACT_ATOMS: atom_id res chain seq x y z
N MET A 1 17.58 -13.34 -22.64
CA MET A 1 16.57 -12.97 -21.63
C MET A 1 17.28 -12.95 -20.29
N ASN A 2 17.63 -11.77 -19.80
CA ASN A 2 18.46 -11.62 -18.61
C ASN A 2 17.60 -11.68 -17.34
N PRO A 3 18.08 -12.30 -16.25
CA PRO A 3 17.40 -12.34 -14.96
C PRO A 3 17.22 -10.93 -14.32
N ASP A 4 17.89 -9.92 -14.84
CA ASP A 4 17.88 -8.52 -14.38
C ASP A 4 16.57 -7.79 -14.69
N ASP A 5 15.84 -8.23 -15.73
CA ASP A 5 14.57 -7.61 -16.15
C ASP A 5 13.42 -7.89 -15.15
N TRP A 6 13.47 -9.05 -14.48
CA TRP A 6 12.48 -9.45 -13.49
C TRP A 6 12.64 -8.68 -12.18
N SER A 7 13.89 -8.43 -11.77
CA SER A 7 14.21 -7.61 -10.60
C SER A 7 13.70 -6.18 -10.79
N ASN A 8 13.99 -5.56 -11.94
CA ASN A 8 13.53 -4.21 -12.27
C ASN A 8 12.00 -4.12 -12.37
N THR A 9 11.33 -5.14 -12.90
CA THR A 9 9.86 -5.14 -13.03
C THR A 9 9.18 -5.26 -11.66
N MET A 10 9.67 -6.14 -10.77
CA MET A 10 9.14 -6.29 -9.41
C MET A 10 9.36 -5.02 -8.57
N LEU A 11 10.56 -4.43 -8.68
CA LEU A 11 10.92 -3.17 -8.02
C LEU A 11 10.04 -2.02 -8.50
N SER A 12 9.77 -1.94 -9.81
CA SER A 12 8.88 -0.95 -10.42
C SER A 12 7.44 -1.11 -9.97
N TYR A 13 6.94 -2.35 -9.88
CA TYR A 13 5.60 -2.63 -9.33
C TYR A 13 5.50 -2.21 -7.86
N MET A 14 6.48 -2.54 -7.03
CA MET A 14 6.53 -2.14 -5.62
C MET A 14 6.68 -0.62 -5.44
N ASN A 15 7.46 0.05 -6.30
CA ASN A 15 7.55 1.51 -6.35
C ASN A 15 6.21 2.15 -6.71
N THR A 16 5.46 1.56 -7.63
CA THR A 16 4.14 2.05 -8.02
C THR A 16 3.13 1.89 -6.86
N LEU A 17 3.17 0.77 -6.14
CA LEU A 17 2.29 0.52 -4.99
C LEU A 17 2.66 1.34 -3.74
N SER A 18 3.93 1.72 -3.59
CA SER A 18 4.43 2.56 -2.49
C SER A 18 4.50 4.06 -2.85
N GLY A 19 4.10 4.46 -4.07
CA GLY A 19 4.15 5.85 -4.53
C GLY A 19 5.56 6.43 -4.64
N GLY A 20 6.55 5.61 -4.97
CA GLY A 20 7.97 6.00 -5.08
C GLY A 20 8.70 6.07 -3.73
N ALA A 21 8.02 5.75 -2.62
CA ALA A 21 8.60 5.74 -1.28
C ALA A 21 9.73 4.70 -1.12
N PHE A 22 9.69 3.61 -1.89
CA PHE A 22 10.69 2.55 -1.89
C PHE A 22 11.96 2.95 -2.68
N SER A 23 11.82 3.60 -3.83
CA SER A 23 12.95 4.18 -4.61
C SER A 23 13.70 5.27 -3.84
N ASN A 24 13.01 5.97 -2.93
CA ASN A 24 13.57 7.02 -2.10
C ASN A 24 14.02 6.53 -0.71
N ALA A 25 14.00 5.22 -0.45
CA ALA A 25 14.37 4.60 0.83
C ALA A 25 13.75 5.33 2.06
N THR A 26 12.48 5.73 1.95
CA THR A 26 11.83 6.56 2.96
C THR A 26 11.46 5.75 4.21
N LEU A 27 11.27 6.44 5.34
CA LEU A 27 10.77 5.86 6.60
C LEU A 27 9.46 5.08 6.42
N PHE A 28 8.66 5.48 5.43
CA PHE A 28 7.36 4.91 5.10
C PHE A 28 7.39 3.97 3.89
N ALA A 29 8.55 3.43 3.51
CA ALA A 29 8.70 2.59 2.32
C ALA A 29 7.76 1.36 2.31
N MET A 30 7.46 0.78 3.48
CA MET A 30 6.48 -0.31 3.62
C MET A 30 5.01 0.17 3.72
N GLY A 31 4.82 1.47 3.96
CA GLY A 31 3.53 2.12 4.08
C GLY A 31 2.62 1.48 5.13
N ILE A 32 1.36 1.26 4.75
CA ILE A 32 0.34 0.63 5.61
C ILE A 32 0.13 -0.86 5.28
N THR A 33 0.90 -1.42 4.35
CA THR A 33 0.74 -2.79 3.81
C THR A 33 0.82 -3.89 4.88
N PRO A 34 1.79 -3.88 5.83
CA PRO A 34 1.86 -4.93 6.85
C PRO A 34 0.63 -4.94 7.76
N TYR A 35 0.03 -3.77 7.98
CA TYR A 35 -1.21 -3.65 8.74
C TYR A 35 -2.41 -4.21 7.96
N ILE A 36 -2.53 -3.88 6.67
CA ILE A 36 -3.58 -4.41 5.80
C ILE A 36 -3.55 -5.93 5.79
N ASN A 37 -2.37 -6.51 5.55
CA ASN A 37 -2.22 -7.96 5.54
C ASN A 37 -2.59 -8.57 6.89
N SER A 38 -2.19 -7.94 8.00
CA SER A 38 -2.57 -8.40 9.35
C SER A 38 -4.08 -8.37 9.56
N SER A 39 -4.76 -7.31 9.12
CA SER A 39 -6.20 -7.18 9.25
C SER A 39 -6.95 -8.24 8.43
N ILE A 40 -6.47 -8.55 7.22
CA ILE A 40 -7.02 -9.61 6.37
C ILE A 40 -6.78 -10.98 7.02
N ILE A 41 -5.57 -11.24 7.51
CA ILE A 41 -5.24 -12.51 8.19
C ILE A 41 -6.16 -12.71 9.40
N ILE A 42 -6.35 -11.70 10.23
CA ILE A 42 -7.24 -11.80 11.39
C ILE A 42 -8.70 -11.97 10.97
N GLN A 43 -9.17 -11.27 9.94
CA GLN A 43 -10.52 -11.46 9.38
C GLN A 43 -10.73 -12.90 8.89
N LEU A 44 -9.76 -13.47 8.19
CA LEU A 44 -9.80 -14.87 7.74
C LEU A 44 -9.74 -15.85 8.93
N LEU A 45 -8.91 -15.58 9.93
CA LEU A 45 -8.82 -16.41 11.14
C LEU A 45 -10.10 -16.36 11.97
N CYS A 46 -10.82 -15.23 12.00
CA CYS A 46 -12.14 -15.14 12.62
C CYS A 46 -13.17 -16.06 11.95
N VAL A 47 -13.05 -16.29 10.63
CA VAL A 47 -13.92 -17.24 9.91
C VAL A 47 -13.48 -18.68 10.15
N ALA A 48 -12.18 -18.92 10.25
CA ALA A 48 -11.62 -20.27 10.42
C ALA A 48 -11.70 -20.81 11.87
N ILE A 49 -11.64 -19.94 12.88
CA ILE A 49 -11.50 -20.31 14.29
C ILE A 49 -12.72 -19.82 15.10
N PRO A 50 -13.62 -20.73 15.56
CA PRO A 50 -14.87 -20.35 16.22
C PRO A 50 -14.73 -19.47 17.49
N PRO A 51 -13.69 -19.63 18.34
CA PRO A 51 -13.45 -18.70 19.45
C PRO A 51 -13.22 -17.25 19.02
N LEU A 52 -12.48 -17.02 17.92
CA LEU A 52 -12.23 -15.68 17.38
C LEU A 52 -13.50 -15.10 16.73
N GLU A 53 -14.34 -15.95 16.14
CA GLU A 53 -15.66 -15.55 15.64
C GLU A 53 -16.59 -15.07 16.76
N ARG A 54 -16.62 -15.80 17.89
CA ARG A 54 -17.40 -15.40 19.07
C ARG A 54 -16.94 -14.07 19.63
N LEU A 55 -15.62 -13.89 19.73
CA LEU A 55 -15.00 -12.60 20.08
C LEU A 55 -15.40 -11.48 19.11
N ALA A 56 -15.54 -11.76 17.81
CA ALA A 56 -16.01 -10.76 16.85
C ALA A 56 -17.49 -10.38 17.04
N ARG A 57 -18.29 -11.33 17.54
CA ARG A 57 -19.73 -11.18 17.80
C ARG A 57 -20.06 -10.55 19.18
N GLU A 58 -19.08 -10.42 20.08
CA GLU A 58 -19.21 -9.79 21.42
C GLU A 58 -19.42 -8.25 21.39
N GLY A 59 -19.65 -7.66 20.21
CA GLY A 59 -19.88 -6.22 20.06
C GLY A 59 -18.60 -5.38 20.16
N GLU A 60 -18.67 -4.19 20.77
CA GLU A 60 -17.55 -3.25 20.80
C GLU A 60 -16.33 -3.77 21.58
N ALA A 61 -16.54 -4.44 22.72
CA ALA A 61 -15.45 -4.97 23.53
C ALA A 61 -14.67 -6.07 22.77
N GLY A 62 -15.39 -6.92 22.04
CA GLY A 62 -14.83 -7.94 21.16
C GLY A 62 -14.04 -7.35 19.99
N ARG A 63 -14.60 -6.34 19.32
CA ARG A 63 -13.91 -5.60 18.25
C ARG A 63 -12.60 -4.97 18.72
N ARG A 64 -12.58 -4.37 19.92
CA ARG A 64 -11.34 -3.80 20.49
C ARG A 64 -10.26 -4.85 20.74
N LYS A 65 -10.63 -6.05 21.22
CA LYS A 65 -9.69 -7.16 21.41
C LYS A 65 -9.11 -7.63 20.07
N ILE A 66 -9.94 -7.77 19.05
CA ILE A 66 -9.50 -8.16 17.69
C ILE A 66 -8.56 -7.11 17.11
N SER A 67 -8.87 -5.82 17.29
CA SER A 67 -7.97 -4.74 16.89
C SER A 67 -6.61 -4.85 17.60
N ALA A 68 -6.59 -5.09 18.91
CA ALA A 68 -5.34 -5.29 19.65
C ALA A 68 -4.51 -6.48 19.13
N ILE A 69 -5.16 -7.62 18.85
CA ILE A 69 -4.49 -8.78 18.24
C ILE A 69 -3.90 -8.39 16.87
N THR A 70 -4.67 -7.68 16.05
CA THR A 70 -4.22 -7.20 14.73
C THR A 70 -2.98 -6.31 14.85
N ARG A 71 -2.87 -5.47 15.89
CA ARG A 71 -1.67 -4.65 16.16
C ARG A 71 -0.43 -5.51 16.40
N TYR A 72 -0.55 -6.54 17.24
CA TYR A 72 0.57 -7.44 17.52
C TYR A 72 1.02 -8.22 16.28
N VAL A 73 0.05 -8.71 15.50
CA VAL A 73 0.35 -9.39 14.23
C VAL A 73 1.00 -8.42 13.24
N THR A 74 0.56 -7.16 13.19
CA THR A 74 1.17 -6.13 12.33
C THR A 74 2.63 -5.90 12.65
N VAL A 75 3.00 -5.78 13.92
CA VAL A 75 4.39 -5.59 14.31
C VAL A 75 5.21 -6.83 13.97
N GLY A 76 4.68 -8.04 14.23
CA GLY A 76 5.34 -9.29 13.86
C GLY A 76 5.56 -9.43 12.36
N LEU A 77 4.55 -9.14 11.54
CA LEU A 77 4.68 -9.13 10.08
C LEU A 77 5.60 -8.02 9.60
N GLY A 78 5.61 -6.85 10.24
CA GLY A 78 6.54 -5.76 9.92
C GLY A 78 8.00 -6.18 10.08
N ILE A 79 8.33 -6.91 11.14
CA ILE A 79 9.68 -7.45 11.37
C ILE A 79 10.04 -8.50 10.31
N ILE A 80 9.13 -9.44 10.04
CA ILE A 80 9.37 -10.51 9.05
C ILE A 80 9.54 -9.93 7.65
N GLN A 81 8.63 -9.06 7.23
CA GLN A 81 8.68 -8.42 5.92
C GLN A 81 9.85 -7.45 5.82
N GLY A 82 10.17 -6.68 6.86
CA GLY A 82 11.35 -5.82 6.91
C GLY A 82 12.65 -6.60 6.75
N THR A 83 12.73 -7.79 7.34
CA THR A 83 13.86 -8.70 7.18
C THR A 83 13.95 -9.22 5.74
N ALA A 84 12.82 -9.66 5.16
CA ALA A 84 12.77 -10.10 3.77
C ALA A 84 13.17 -8.99 2.79
N TYR A 85 12.71 -7.75 3.04
CA TYR A 85 13.12 -6.58 2.25
C TYR A 85 14.61 -6.30 2.39
N TYR A 86 15.17 -6.36 3.59
CA TYR A 86 16.60 -6.18 3.79
C TYR A 86 17.42 -7.21 3.00
N PHE A 87 17.07 -8.49 3.04
CA PHE A 87 17.73 -9.52 2.23
C PHE A 87 17.60 -9.27 0.73
N TYR A 88 16.46 -8.76 0.28
CA TYR A 88 16.26 -8.40 -1.12
C TYR A 88 17.14 -7.21 -1.55
N LEU A 89 17.26 -6.17 -0.71
CA LEU A 89 18.16 -5.03 -0.96
C LEU A 89 19.64 -5.46 -1.01
N LEU A 90 20.04 -6.37 -0.11
CA LEU A 90 21.38 -6.94 -0.07
C LEU A 90 21.69 -7.71 -1.36
N ASN A 91 20.77 -8.56 -1.81
CA ASN A 91 20.94 -9.37 -3.03
C ASN A 91 20.94 -8.52 -4.31
N SER A 92 20.29 -7.35 -4.26
CA SER A 92 20.26 -6.39 -5.37
C SER A 92 21.51 -5.51 -5.47
N LYS A 93 22.51 -5.69 -4.58
CA LYS A 93 23.76 -4.90 -4.50
C LYS A 93 23.57 -3.38 -4.37
N VAL A 94 22.39 -2.93 -3.92
CA VAL A 94 22.07 -1.51 -3.70
C VAL A 94 22.65 -1.00 -2.37
N THR A 95 23.04 -1.90 -1.47
CA THR A 95 23.63 -1.56 -0.18
C THR A 95 25.11 -1.22 -0.31
N LEU A 96 25.47 0.02 0.08
CA LEU A 96 26.84 0.56 0.11
C LEU A 96 27.82 -0.25 1.00
N TYR A 97 27.31 -1.04 1.95
CA TYR A 97 28.10 -1.79 2.93
C TYR A 97 27.97 -3.30 2.69
N ASN A 98 29.06 -3.94 2.26
CA ASN A 98 29.08 -5.35 1.85
C ASN A 98 29.84 -6.29 2.81
N SER A 99 30.35 -5.81 3.96
CA SER A 99 31.11 -6.66 4.88
C SER A 99 31.15 -6.16 6.34
N GLY A 100 31.04 -7.07 7.31
CA GLY A 100 31.38 -6.83 8.72
C GLY A 100 30.20 -6.55 9.66
N PHE A 101 30.52 -6.04 10.86
CA PHE A 101 29.55 -5.63 11.90
C PHE A 101 28.57 -4.56 11.40
N GLU A 102 28.99 -3.74 10.43
CA GLU A 102 28.18 -2.70 9.78
C GLU A 102 27.00 -3.27 8.98
N LEU A 103 27.12 -4.48 8.42
CA LEU A 103 26.02 -5.16 7.72
C LEU A 103 24.93 -5.56 8.72
N TRP A 104 25.32 -6.11 9.87
CA TRP A 104 24.36 -6.53 10.89
C TRP A 104 23.70 -5.33 11.58
N PHE A 105 24.46 -4.26 11.82
CA PHE A 105 23.94 -3.00 12.35
C PHE A 105 22.96 -2.35 11.36
N SER A 106 23.32 -2.27 10.07
CA SER A 106 22.43 -1.74 9.01
C SER A 106 21.15 -2.56 8.89
N ALA A 107 21.23 -3.89 8.93
CA ALA A 107 20.07 -4.77 8.92
C ALA A 107 19.07 -4.44 10.04
N ILE A 108 19.56 -4.37 11.29
CA ILE A 108 18.73 -4.11 12.45
C ILE A 108 18.11 -2.71 12.36
N VAL A 109 18.89 -1.71 11.96
CA VAL A 109 18.40 -0.34 11.82
C VAL A 109 17.30 -0.27 10.76
N ILE A 110 17.51 -0.86 9.57
CA ILE A 110 16.51 -0.86 8.49
C ILE A 110 15.22 -1.56 8.93
N ILE A 111 15.33 -2.74 9.54
CA ILE A 111 14.16 -3.51 10.02
C ILE A 111 13.39 -2.71 11.08
N LEU A 112 14.10 -2.10 12.04
CA LEU A 112 13.48 -1.30 13.10
C LEU A 112 12.84 -0.02 12.55
N VAL A 113 13.50 0.67 11.63
CA VAL A 113 12.99 1.89 10.97
C VAL A 113 11.71 1.58 10.20
N PHE A 114 11.68 0.50 9.41
CA PHE A 114 10.48 0.11 8.69
C PHE A 114 9.35 -0.40 9.59
N THR A 115 9.69 -1.15 10.64
CA THR A 115 8.70 -1.60 11.64
C THR A 115 8.13 -0.39 12.39
N ALA A 116 8.97 0.57 12.78
CA ALA A 116 8.56 1.80 13.45
C ALA A 116 7.70 2.68 12.52
N GLY A 117 8.09 2.84 11.25
CA GLY A 117 7.29 3.57 10.25
C GLY A 117 5.91 2.96 10.08
N THR A 118 5.83 1.63 9.99
CA THR A 118 4.55 0.90 9.92
C THR A 118 3.72 1.08 11.20
N ALA A 119 4.34 1.02 12.38
CA ALA A 119 3.66 1.21 13.66
C ALA A 119 3.10 2.63 13.81
N VAL A 120 3.84 3.65 13.33
CA VAL A 120 3.35 5.04 13.27
C VAL A 120 2.16 5.17 12.33
N MET A 121 2.21 4.55 11.13
CA MET A 121 1.10 4.58 10.18
C MET A 121 -0.16 3.88 10.74
N MET A 122 0.02 2.73 11.41
CA MET A 122 -1.06 2.06 12.14
C MET A 122 -1.66 2.99 13.19
N TRP A 123 -0.82 3.58 14.04
CA TRP A 123 -1.29 4.48 15.10
C TRP A 123 -2.06 5.67 14.54
N LEU A 124 -1.57 6.29 13.46
CA LEU A 124 -2.30 7.36 12.76
C LEU A 124 -3.66 6.89 12.24
N GLY A 125 -3.73 5.69 11.65
CA GLY A 125 -4.98 5.13 11.16
C GLY A 125 -6.00 4.94 12.27
N GLU A 126 -5.56 4.55 13.45
CA GLU A 126 -6.43 4.38 14.61
C GLU A 126 -6.87 5.70 15.22
N GLN A 127 -6.02 6.73 15.23
CA GLN A 127 -6.40 8.08 15.64
C GLN A 127 -7.48 8.67 14.72
N ILE A 128 -7.37 8.43 13.41
CA ILE A 128 -8.41 8.82 12.46
C ILE A 128 -9.70 8.03 12.71
N ASN A 129 -9.61 6.76 13.10
CA ASN A 129 -10.79 5.96 13.40
C ASN A 129 -11.52 6.40 14.68
N SER A 130 -10.81 6.95 15.67
CA SER A 130 -11.41 7.42 16.93
C SER A 130 -11.91 8.86 16.89
N HIS A 131 -11.22 9.76 16.18
CA HIS A 131 -11.54 11.20 16.16
C HIS A 131 -12.00 11.71 14.78
N GLY A 132 -11.87 10.89 13.73
CA GLY A 132 -12.20 11.25 12.36
C GLY A 132 -13.52 10.65 11.88
N ILE A 133 -13.70 10.68 10.56
CA ILE A 133 -14.90 10.21 9.87
C ILE A 133 -14.53 8.93 9.11
N GLY A 134 -15.36 7.88 9.20
CA GLY A 134 -15.15 6.65 8.44
C GLY A 134 -14.03 5.76 8.99
N ASN A 135 -13.42 4.94 8.11
CA ASN A 135 -12.35 4.02 8.49
C ASN A 135 -10.98 4.66 8.24
N GLY A 136 -10.22 4.89 9.31
CA GLY A 136 -8.93 5.58 9.22
C GLY A 136 -7.90 4.91 8.32
N ILE A 137 -7.92 3.58 8.18
CA ILE A 137 -7.03 2.85 7.26
C ILE A 137 -7.41 3.12 5.80
N SER A 138 -8.71 3.14 5.49
CA SER A 138 -9.21 3.47 4.15
C SER A 138 -8.86 4.91 3.77
N ILE A 139 -8.89 5.85 4.73
CA ILE A 139 -8.50 7.23 4.50
C ILE A 139 -7.00 7.36 4.26
N LEU A 140 -6.16 6.64 5.01
CA LEU A 140 -4.72 6.64 4.77
C LEU A 140 -4.37 6.07 3.39
N LEU A 141 -5.05 5.01 2.97
CA LEU A 141 -4.92 4.46 1.62
C LEU A 141 -5.33 5.46 0.54
N PHE A 142 -6.49 6.08 0.73
CA PHE A 142 -7.00 7.10 -0.18
C PHE A 142 -6.02 8.27 -0.30
N ALA A 143 -5.53 8.80 0.82
CA ALA A 143 -4.56 9.87 0.85
C ALA A 143 -3.25 9.48 0.15
N GLY A 144 -2.77 8.25 0.32
CA GLY A 144 -1.56 7.74 -0.35
C GLY A 144 -1.71 7.62 -1.87
N ILE A 145 -2.89 7.22 -2.35
CA ILE A 145 -3.18 7.17 -3.79
C ILE A 145 -3.33 8.59 -4.34
N VAL A 146 -4.08 9.46 -3.66
CA VAL A 146 -4.31 10.85 -4.06
C VAL A 146 -3.02 11.66 -4.08
N ALA A 147 -2.09 11.40 -3.15
CA ALA A 147 -0.78 12.05 -3.13
C ALA A 147 0.06 11.81 -4.40
N GLN A 148 -0.23 10.74 -5.16
CA GLN A 148 0.45 10.45 -6.43
C GLN A 148 -0.19 11.15 -7.63
N PHE A 149 -1.41 11.69 -7.50
CA PHE A 149 -2.11 12.37 -8.60
C PHE A 149 -1.30 13.52 -9.21
N PRO A 150 -0.66 14.43 -8.43
CA PRO A 150 0.14 15.50 -8.99
C PRO A 150 1.28 14.99 -9.89
N GLN A 151 1.92 13.88 -9.51
CA GLN A 151 3.00 13.28 -10.30
C GLN A 151 2.47 12.69 -11.61
N ILE A 152 1.29 12.06 -11.59
CA ILE A 152 0.61 11.55 -12.79
C ILE A 152 0.31 12.71 -13.74
N ILE A 153 -0.25 13.82 -13.24
CA ILE A 153 -0.56 15.01 -14.06
C ILE A 153 0.70 15.61 -14.67
N ASN A 154 1.78 15.74 -13.90
CA ASN A 154 3.06 16.24 -14.40
C ASN A 154 3.63 15.35 -15.51
N THR A 155 3.50 14.03 -15.35
CA THR A 155 3.94 13.04 -16.35
C THR A 155 3.13 13.17 -17.63
N LEU A 156 1.80 13.33 -17.54
CA LEU A 156 0.94 13.62 -18.68
C LEU A 156 1.32 14.93 -19.38
N GLY A 157 1.65 15.98 -18.61
CA GLY A 157 2.12 17.26 -19.15
C GLY A 157 3.45 17.14 -19.88
N GLN A 158 4.37 16.29 -19.43
CA GLN A 158 5.62 16.01 -20.13
C GLN A 158 5.36 15.25 -21.44
N TYR A 159 4.49 14.24 -21.44
CA TYR A 159 4.09 13.53 -22.66
C TYR A 159 3.38 14.44 -23.66
N TRP A 160 2.59 15.40 -23.17
CA TRP A 160 1.98 16.42 -24.01
C TRP A 160 3.04 17.31 -24.68
N ASN A 161 4.03 17.79 -23.94
CA ASN A 161 5.14 18.57 -24.52
C ASN A 161 5.95 17.75 -25.53
N LEU A 162 6.18 16.46 -25.29
CA LEU A 162 6.84 15.56 -26.23
C LEU A 162 6.01 15.33 -27.51
N ALA A 163 4.68 15.30 -27.39
CA ALA A 163 3.78 15.24 -28.53
C ALA A 163 3.90 16.48 -29.43
N VAL A 164 3.96 17.68 -28.82
CA VAL A 164 4.12 18.95 -29.54
C VAL A 164 5.49 19.05 -30.22
N ASN A 165 6.54 18.48 -29.62
CA ASN A 165 7.91 18.48 -30.14
C ASN A 165 8.21 17.39 -31.20
N GLY A 166 7.18 16.76 -31.78
CA GLY A 166 7.34 15.91 -32.98
C GLY A 166 7.16 14.40 -32.77
N SER A 167 6.79 13.94 -31.57
CA SER A 167 6.39 12.54 -31.36
C SER A 167 4.88 12.36 -31.52
N THR A 168 4.43 12.15 -32.76
CA THR A 168 3.02 12.04 -33.15
C THR A 168 2.24 10.95 -32.39
N GLN A 169 2.92 9.91 -31.90
CA GLN A 169 2.29 8.84 -31.10
C GLN A 169 1.65 9.37 -29.81
N PHE A 170 2.28 10.33 -29.13
CA PHE A 170 1.78 10.85 -27.85
C PHE A 170 0.60 11.82 -28.03
N PHE A 171 0.42 12.39 -29.23
CA PHE A 171 -0.72 13.26 -29.54
C PHE A 171 -2.06 12.50 -29.48
N PHE A 172 -2.05 11.22 -29.89
CA PHE A 172 -3.22 10.35 -29.77
C PHE A 172 -3.30 9.66 -28.40
N LEU A 173 -2.15 9.29 -27.82
CA LEU A 173 -2.10 8.51 -26.59
C LEU A 173 -2.58 9.30 -25.36
N VAL A 174 -2.21 10.59 -25.22
CA VAL A 174 -2.55 11.38 -24.03
C VAL A 174 -4.06 11.63 -23.91
N PRO A 175 -4.80 12.08 -24.95
CA PRO A 175 -6.25 12.19 -24.89
C PRO A 175 -6.95 10.86 -24.63
N LEU A 176 -6.45 9.76 -25.21
CA LEU A 176 -6.99 8.42 -25.00
C LEU A 176 -6.95 8.03 -23.51
N TRP A 177 -5.81 8.26 -22.84
CA TRP A 177 -5.67 8.00 -21.40
C TRP A 177 -6.64 8.82 -20.55
N VAL A 178 -6.85 10.09 -20.88
CA VAL A 178 -7.80 10.97 -20.18
C VAL A 178 -9.24 10.47 -20.36
N VAL A 179 -9.63 10.14 -21.59
CA VAL A 179 -10.97 9.60 -21.88
C VAL A 179 -11.20 8.29 -21.16
N LEU A 180 -10.21 7.39 -21.15
CA LEU A 180 -10.29 6.11 -20.46
C LEU A 180 -10.43 6.31 -18.94
N PHE A 181 -9.67 7.23 -18.34
CA PHE A 181 -9.79 7.55 -16.92
C PHE A 181 -11.20 8.02 -16.56
N VAL A 182 -11.76 8.96 -17.33
CA VAL A 182 -13.13 9.45 -17.12
C VAL A 182 -14.16 8.34 -17.32
N ALA A 183 -13.98 7.49 -18.33
CA ALA A 183 -14.87 6.36 -18.60
C ALA A 183 -14.87 5.34 -17.44
N VAL A 184 -13.70 5.04 -16.85
CA VAL A 184 -13.60 4.14 -15.69
C VAL A 184 -14.31 4.74 -14.48
N VAL A 185 -14.11 6.03 -14.18
CA VAL A 185 -14.81 6.71 -13.08
C VAL A 185 -16.33 6.68 -13.29
N TRP A 186 -16.78 6.93 -14.52
CA TRP A 186 -18.20 6.87 -14.88
C TRP A 186 -18.78 5.45 -14.73
N ILE A 187 -18.08 4.42 -15.20
CA ILE A 187 -18.52 3.02 -15.04
C ILE A 187 -18.62 2.64 -13.56
N ILE A 188 -17.62 3.00 -12.74
CA ILE A 188 -17.62 2.68 -11.30
C ILE A 188 -18.81 3.34 -10.61
N THR A 189 -19.04 4.63 -10.85
CA THR A 189 -20.17 5.37 -10.25
C THR A 189 -21.52 4.81 -10.70
N PHE A 190 -21.68 4.56 -12.00
CA PHE A 190 -22.89 3.93 -12.54
C PHE A 190 -23.17 2.55 -11.91
N MET A 191 -22.13 1.73 -11.76
CA MET A 191 -22.27 0.41 -11.12
C MET A 191 -22.58 0.51 -9.63
N GLN A 192 -22.08 1.54 -8.95
CA GLN A 192 -22.31 1.76 -7.53
C GLN A 192 -23.73 2.24 -7.25
N ASP A 193 -24.31 3.04 -8.15
CA ASP A 193 -25.70 3.49 -8.09
C ASP A 193 -26.71 2.44 -8.60
N SER A 194 -26.23 1.35 -9.19
CA SER A 194 -27.09 0.28 -9.71
C SER A 194 -27.67 -0.57 -8.59
N GLU A 195 -28.94 -0.32 -8.24
CA GLU A 195 -29.68 -1.12 -7.25
C GLU A 195 -30.73 -2.03 -7.91
N ARG A 196 -30.83 -3.26 -7.42
CA ARG A 196 -31.93 -4.18 -7.77
C ARG A 196 -32.99 -4.12 -6.68
N ARG A 197 -34.05 -3.35 -6.90
CA ARG A 197 -35.20 -3.29 -5.99
C ARG A 197 -36.01 -4.59 -6.10
N ILE A 198 -36.05 -5.37 -5.03
CA ILE A 198 -36.89 -6.57 -4.93
C ILE A 198 -38.21 -6.15 -4.26
N PRO A 199 -39.37 -6.27 -4.92
CA PRO A 199 -40.64 -5.88 -4.34
C PRO A 199 -40.97 -6.82 -3.17
N ILE A 200 -41.14 -6.24 -1.99
CA ILE A 200 -41.69 -6.89 -0.81
C ILE A 200 -43.20 -6.59 -0.76
N GLN A 201 -44.01 -7.60 -0.45
CA GLN A 201 -45.46 -7.48 -0.22
C GLN A 201 -45.73 -7.35 1.28
#